data_AF-G0WB90-F1
#
_entry.id   AF-G0WB90-F1
#
_cell.length_a   1.000
_cell.length_b   1.000
_cell.length_c   1.000
_cell.angle_alpha   90.00
_cell.angle_beta   90.00
_cell.angle_gamma   90.00
#
_symmetry.space_group_name_H-M   'P 1'
#
loop_
_entity.id
_entity.type
_entity.pdbx_description
1 polymer ?
#
loop_
_entity_poly.entity_id
_entity_poly.type
_entity_poly.pdbx_seq_one_letter_code
_entity_poly.pdbx_strand_id
1 'polypeptide(L)'
;MLVRLGLNSNLIKTRTPLSNGGGFNSMMTKLIAPYSQMATARTILLSSSSSSSSSIPILMKNTASRTTLQNMMTIRSFTQNSILNENVPSSKDTQDSTILREQRAKRPISPHLTIYQPQLTWYLSSLHRVTLVLMGFAFYLVTIAFGLTGLFQSNNSENKLTSNSLINWYHNKMSNMTKWTVKGAFAYMFTLHYALSVRHLIWDMAKELSLKGVYRTGYAAMGFAALVGTWLFSL
;
A
#
# COMPACT_ATOMS: atom_id res chain seq x y z
N MET A 1 48.20 44.15 35.71
CA MET A 1 48.12 43.59 37.08
C MET A 1 46.79 44.05 37.67
N LEU A 2 45.85 43.11 37.83
CA LEU A 2 44.62 43.14 38.66
C LEU A 2 43.75 44.42 38.70
N VAL A 3 42.52 44.32 38.17
CA VAL A 3 41.30 44.67 38.95
C VAL A 3 40.16 43.72 38.55
N ARG A 4 39.72 42.94 39.54
CA ARG A 4 38.54 42.05 39.53
C ARG A 4 37.26 42.87 39.42
N LEU A 5 36.34 42.47 38.54
CA LEU A 5 34.96 42.94 38.55
C LEU A 5 34.05 41.95 39.30
N GLY A 6 33.46 42.47 40.37
CA GLY A 6 32.05 42.34 40.74
C GLY A 6 31.37 40.97 40.68
N LEU A 7 31.20 40.38 41.87
CA LEU A 7 30.21 39.37 42.20
C LEU A 7 28.77 39.83 41.85
N ASN A 8 27.97 38.93 41.29
CA ASN A 8 26.54 38.89 41.60
C ASN A 8 26.11 37.42 41.78
N SER A 9 25.94 37.05 43.04
CA SER A 9 25.41 35.77 43.50
C SER A 9 23.89 35.84 43.53
N ASN A 10 23.20 34.82 43.00
CA ASN A 10 22.07 34.13 43.62
C ASN A 10 21.31 33.27 42.58
N LEU A 11 20.81 32.10 43.05
CA LEU A 11 19.95 31.13 42.37
C LEU A 11 20.74 30.18 41.45
N ILE A 12 20.97 28.90 41.80
CA ILE A 12 19.94 27.86 41.82
C ILE A 12 20.29 26.78 42.84
N LYS A 13 19.27 26.45 43.64
CA LYS A 13 19.24 25.50 44.74
C LYS A 13 19.22 24.05 44.22
N THR A 14 20.10 23.22 44.79
CA THR A 14 20.14 21.77 44.65
C THR A 14 18.92 21.10 45.30
N ARG A 15 18.37 20.05 44.66
CA ARG A 15 17.62 18.98 45.34
C ARG A 15 17.96 17.61 44.74
N THR A 16 18.19 16.70 45.67
CA THR A 16 18.54 15.28 45.57
C THR A 16 17.35 14.38 45.16
N PRO A 17 17.59 13.09 44.80
CA PRO A 17 16.56 12.18 44.31
C PRO A 17 15.81 11.44 45.44
N LEU A 18 14.53 11.17 45.22
CA LEU A 18 13.68 10.25 46.01
C LEU A 18 13.19 9.17 45.00
N SER A 19 13.67 7.93 45.04
CA SER A 19 13.33 6.82 45.95
C SER A 19 11.87 6.33 45.83
N ASN A 20 11.76 5.15 45.21
CA ASN A 20 10.80 4.05 45.40
C ASN A 20 9.27 4.28 45.34
N GLY A 21 8.65 3.58 44.39
CA GLY A 21 7.70 2.51 44.73
C GLY A 21 6.21 2.81 44.62
N GLY A 22 5.59 2.28 43.55
CA GLY A 22 4.20 1.80 43.57
C GLY A 22 3.11 2.79 43.15
N GLY A 23 2.29 2.39 42.15
CA GLY A 23 0.94 2.93 41.99
C GLY A 23 0.56 3.56 40.63
N PHE A 24 1.05 3.04 39.50
CA PHE A 24 0.72 3.55 38.15
C PHE A 24 -0.66 3.12 37.59
N ASN A 25 -1.67 2.87 38.44
CA ASN A 25 -2.97 2.34 38.00
C ASN A 25 -4.21 3.21 38.33
N SER A 26 -4.06 4.47 38.76
CA SER A 26 -5.22 5.28 39.20
C SER A 26 -5.49 6.57 38.43
N MET A 27 -4.88 6.76 37.24
CA MET A 27 -5.03 8.02 36.50
C MET A 27 -5.24 7.85 34.99
N MET A 28 -5.98 6.79 34.59
CA MET A 28 -6.37 6.54 33.18
C MET A 28 -7.84 6.09 33.04
N THR A 29 -8.74 6.58 33.88
CA THR A 29 -10.18 6.19 33.84
C THR A 29 -11.15 7.37 33.81
N LYS A 30 -10.74 8.55 33.34
CA LYS A 30 -11.65 9.73 33.24
C LYS A 30 -11.48 10.53 31.96
N LEU A 31 -11.49 9.89 30.79
CA LEU A 31 -11.61 10.59 29.51
C LEU A 31 -12.14 9.66 28.40
N ILE A 32 -13.40 9.23 28.53
CA ILE A 32 -14.20 8.71 27.41
C ILE A 32 -15.60 9.30 27.55
N ALA A 33 -15.86 10.38 26.80
CA ALA A 33 -17.19 10.93 26.60
C ALA A 33 -17.89 10.15 25.48
N PRO A 34 -19.15 9.69 25.65
CA PRO A 34 -19.91 9.08 24.58
C PRO A 34 -20.47 10.15 23.63
N TYR A 35 -20.00 10.15 22.39
CA TYR A 35 -20.63 10.84 21.26
C TYR A 35 -21.87 10.05 20.83
N SER A 36 -22.99 10.27 21.53
CA SER A 36 -24.30 9.85 21.06
C SER A 36 -25.36 10.78 21.65
N GLN A 37 -25.59 11.93 21.00
CA GLN A 37 -26.84 12.67 21.06
C GLN A 37 -26.76 13.93 20.19
N MET A 38 -27.42 13.90 19.04
CA MET A 38 -28.16 15.01 18.40
C MET A 38 -28.71 14.48 17.07
N ALA A 39 -29.96 14.00 17.12
CA ALA A 39 -31.13 14.61 16.48
C ALA A 39 -31.18 14.33 14.97
N THR A 40 -32.23 13.70 14.44
CA THR A 40 -33.40 14.48 14.00
C THR A 40 -34.62 13.58 13.75
N ALA A 41 -35.70 13.93 14.45
CA ALA A 41 -37.13 13.79 14.15
C ALA A 41 -37.58 12.76 13.10
N ARG A 42 -38.38 11.78 13.54
CA ARG A 42 -39.39 11.14 12.69
C ARG A 42 -40.75 11.15 13.37
N THR A 43 -41.66 11.82 12.67
CA THR A 43 -43.09 12.01 12.91
C THR A 43 -43.84 10.69 13.11
N ILE A 44 -44.67 10.66 14.15
CA ILE A 44 -45.71 9.68 14.42
C ILE A 44 -46.92 10.00 13.53
N LEU A 45 -47.39 9.05 12.72
CA LEU A 45 -48.78 8.99 12.26
C LEU A 45 -49.20 7.52 12.11
N LEU A 46 -50.24 7.12 12.85
CA LEU A 46 -50.93 5.84 12.77
C LEU A 46 -51.79 5.75 11.50
N SER A 47 -51.92 4.56 10.90
CA SER A 47 -53.20 3.81 10.81
C SER A 47 -53.19 2.66 9.77
N SER A 48 -53.81 1.55 10.21
CA SER A 48 -54.69 0.60 9.49
C SER A 48 -54.20 -0.23 8.26
N SER A 49 -54.07 -1.54 8.52
CA SER A 49 -54.76 -2.70 7.89
C SER A 49 -54.71 -3.00 6.37
N SER A 50 -54.46 -4.30 6.15
CA SER A 50 -55.14 -5.25 5.23
C SER A 50 -54.80 -5.29 3.72
N SER A 51 -54.22 -6.45 3.35
CA SER A 51 -54.60 -7.37 2.25
C SER A 51 -54.65 -6.92 0.78
N SER A 52 -53.92 -7.72 -0.02
CA SER A 52 -54.30 -8.35 -1.30
C SER A 52 -54.38 -7.54 -2.61
N SER A 53 -53.75 -8.18 -3.62
CA SER A 53 -54.17 -8.30 -5.03
C SER A 53 -53.79 -7.21 -6.04
N SER A 54 -53.11 -7.71 -7.09
CA SER A 54 -53.21 -7.34 -8.53
C SER A 54 -53.05 -5.87 -8.95
N SER A 55 -52.04 -5.59 -9.78
CA SER A 55 -52.21 -5.20 -11.19
C SER A 55 -50.93 -4.59 -11.80
N ILE A 56 -50.66 -4.97 -13.04
CA ILE A 56 -49.65 -4.39 -13.95
C ILE A 56 -50.16 -3.04 -14.49
N PRO A 57 -49.27 -2.05 -14.69
CA PRO A 57 -49.30 -1.23 -15.92
C PRO A 57 -47.89 -1.07 -16.50
N ILE A 58 -47.56 -1.61 -17.68
CA ILE A 58 -47.70 -1.02 -19.03
C ILE A 58 -47.42 0.49 -19.11
N LEU A 59 -46.26 0.78 -19.70
CA LEU A 59 -45.94 1.84 -20.67
C LEU A 59 -46.29 3.29 -20.32
N MET A 60 -45.26 4.06 -19.94
CA MET A 60 -45.24 5.49 -20.18
C MET A 60 -43.94 5.86 -20.89
N LYS A 61 -44.08 6.28 -22.16
CA LYS A 61 -43.02 6.81 -23.00
C LYS A 61 -42.47 8.07 -22.35
N ASN A 62 -41.24 8.02 -21.82
CA ASN A 62 -40.59 9.21 -21.30
C ASN A 62 -39.98 9.99 -22.47
N THR A 63 -40.69 11.06 -22.85
CA THR A 63 -40.25 12.08 -23.80
C THR A 63 -38.91 12.65 -23.37
N ALA A 64 -37.94 12.58 -24.29
CA ALA A 64 -36.65 13.22 -24.15
C ALA A 64 -36.82 14.74 -24.08
N SER A 65 -36.78 15.29 -22.88
CA SER A 65 -36.53 16.70 -22.65
C SER A 65 -35.10 16.84 -22.13
N ARG A 66 -34.14 16.89 -23.05
CA ARG A 66 -32.80 17.42 -22.80
C ARG A 66 -32.95 18.92 -22.50
N THR A 67 -33.22 19.27 -21.26
CA THR A 67 -33.04 20.65 -20.78
C THR A 67 -31.54 20.87 -20.61
N THR A 68 -30.90 21.37 -21.66
CA THR A 68 -29.59 22.00 -21.60
C THR A 68 -29.69 23.23 -20.71
N LEU A 69 -29.38 23.08 -19.42
CA LEU A 69 -29.01 24.22 -18.59
C LEU A 69 -27.65 24.70 -19.10
N GLN A 70 -27.72 25.66 -20.02
CA GLN A 70 -26.60 26.49 -20.41
C GLN A 70 -26.20 27.28 -19.17
N ASN A 71 -25.21 26.77 -18.43
CA ASN A 71 -24.49 27.57 -17.46
C ASN A 71 -23.86 28.73 -18.24
N MET A 72 -24.47 29.92 -18.09
CA MET A 72 -23.88 31.17 -18.54
C MET A 72 -22.59 31.38 -17.76
N MET A 73 -21.47 31.02 -18.38
CA MET A 73 -20.14 31.34 -17.89
C MET A 73 -19.92 32.83 -18.16
N THR A 74 -20.23 33.68 -17.18
CA THR A 74 -19.84 35.09 -17.23
C THR A 74 -18.32 35.15 -17.19
N ILE A 75 -17.69 35.34 -18.35
CA ILE A 75 -16.26 35.63 -18.46
C ILE A 75 -16.06 36.99 -17.79
N ARG A 76 -15.61 36.98 -16.53
CA ARG A 76 -15.00 38.18 -15.93
C ARG A 76 -13.66 38.36 -16.63
N SER A 77 -13.62 39.23 -17.61
CA SER A 77 -12.39 39.74 -18.20
C SER A 77 -11.58 40.43 -17.09
N PHE A 78 -10.61 39.71 -16.56
CA PHE A 78 -9.63 40.25 -15.63
C PHE A 78 -8.68 41.11 -16.46
N THR A 79 -8.93 42.41 -16.53
CA THR A 79 -8.00 43.36 -17.13
C THR A 79 -6.76 43.40 -16.23
N GLN A 80 -5.75 42.61 -16.59
CA GLN A 80 -4.46 42.66 -15.92
C GLN A 80 -3.83 44.00 -16.32
N ASN A 81 -3.91 44.99 -15.43
CA ASN A 81 -3.08 46.18 -15.51
C ASN A 81 -1.62 45.71 -15.37
N SER A 82 -1.03 45.43 -16.52
CA SER A 82 0.39 45.16 -16.69
C SER A 82 1.13 46.46 -16.40
N ILE A 83 1.40 46.72 -15.11
CA ILE A 83 2.43 47.68 -14.71
C ILE A 83 3.76 47.05 -15.14
N LEU A 84 4.15 47.31 -16.38
CA LEU A 84 5.48 47.04 -16.89
C LEU A 84 6.41 48.07 -16.27
N ASN A 85 6.93 47.78 -15.08
CA ASN A 85 8.20 48.36 -14.66
C ASN A 85 8.84 47.54 -13.55
N GLU A 86 9.52 46.45 -13.92
CA GLU A 86 10.69 46.04 -13.15
C GLU A 86 11.62 45.25 -14.09
N ASN A 87 12.70 45.90 -14.52
CA ASN A 87 13.90 45.19 -14.98
C ASN A 87 14.49 44.46 -13.77
N VAL A 88 13.85 43.36 -13.34
CA VAL A 88 14.42 42.46 -12.35
C VAL A 88 15.52 41.68 -13.07
N PRO A 89 16.78 41.77 -12.62
CA PRO A 89 17.82 40.96 -13.24
C PRO A 89 17.45 39.48 -13.07
N SER A 90 17.42 38.75 -14.19
CA SER A 90 17.15 37.31 -14.33
C SER A 90 17.94 36.41 -13.34
N SER A 91 19.01 36.95 -12.75
CA SER A 91 19.77 36.32 -11.67
C SER A 91 19.00 36.15 -10.36
N LYS A 92 18.05 37.03 -10.00
CA LYS A 92 17.31 36.96 -8.72
C LYS A 92 16.33 35.79 -8.69
N ASP A 93 15.58 35.57 -9.76
CA ASP A 93 14.63 34.46 -9.87
C ASP A 93 15.34 33.09 -9.82
N THR A 94 16.55 33.03 -10.39
CA THR A 94 17.41 31.85 -10.29
C THR A 94 17.86 31.61 -8.83
N GLN A 95 18.26 32.65 -8.09
CA GLN A 95 18.70 32.54 -6.69
C GLN A 95 17.56 32.19 -5.72
N ASP A 96 16.37 32.76 -5.91
CA ASP A 96 15.22 32.43 -5.07
C ASP A 96 14.79 30.97 -5.29
N SER A 97 14.86 30.49 -6.53
CA SER A 97 14.57 29.08 -6.84
C SER A 97 15.57 28.11 -6.20
N THR A 98 16.86 28.46 -6.09
CA THR A 98 17.87 27.62 -5.43
C THR A 98 17.63 27.57 -3.93
N ILE A 99 17.35 28.70 -3.29
CA ILE A 99 17.02 28.78 -1.86
C ILE A 99 15.79 27.92 -1.55
N LEU A 100 14.73 28.00 -2.36
CA LEU A 100 13.52 27.19 -2.16
C LEU A 100 13.77 25.70 -2.39
N ARG A 101 14.71 25.31 -3.25
CA ARG A 101 15.13 23.91 -3.44
C ARG A 101 15.91 23.40 -2.24
N GLU A 102 16.85 24.20 -1.72
CA GLU A 102 17.60 23.88 -0.51
C GLU A 102 16.68 23.74 0.72
N GLN A 103 15.69 24.62 0.85
CA GLN A 103 14.67 24.52 1.89
C GLN A 103 13.80 23.27 1.73
N ARG A 104 13.42 22.90 0.50
CA ARG A 104 12.67 21.66 0.23
C ARG A 104 13.48 20.40 0.53
N ALA A 105 14.79 20.41 0.28
CA ALA A 105 15.68 19.30 0.58
C ALA A 105 15.84 19.06 2.10
N LYS A 106 15.71 20.11 2.93
CA LYS A 106 15.78 20.03 4.39
C LYS A 106 14.47 19.59 5.06
N ARG A 107 13.37 19.42 4.30
CA ARG A 107 12.10 18.95 4.87
C ARG A 107 12.21 17.46 5.21
N PRO A 108 12.01 17.06 6.47
CA PRO A 108 12.02 15.66 6.82
C PRO A 108 10.84 14.95 6.16
N ILE A 109 11.07 13.74 5.65
CA ILE A 109 9.99 12.83 5.26
C ILE A 109 9.33 12.30 6.53
N SER A 110 8.00 12.28 6.58
CA SER A 110 7.30 11.66 7.69
C SER A 110 7.62 10.15 7.71
N PRO A 111 7.73 9.56 8.91
CA PRO A 111 7.84 8.11 9.01
C PRO A 111 6.58 7.47 8.41
N HIS A 112 6.77 6.42 7.60
CA HIS A 112 5.70 5.76 6.85
C HIS A 112 5.68 4.28 7.22
N LEU A 113 6.39 3.40 6.50
CA LEU A 113 6.37 1.96 6.76
C LEU A 113 6.74 1.57 8.21
N THR A 114 7.53 2.40 8.90
CA THR A 114 8.00 2.14 10.26
C THR A 114 6.93 2.35 11.34
N ILE A 115 5.90 3.15 11.08
CA ILE A 115 4.87 3.49 12.08
C ILE A 115 3.45 3.00 11.71
N TYR A 116 3.23 2.56 10.47
CA TYR A 116 1.92 2.08 10.05
C TYR A 116 1.60 0.72 10.68
N GLN A 117 0.36 0.56 11.14
CA GLN A 117 -0.12 -0.72 11.66
C GLN A 117 -0.06 -1.80 10.55
N PRO A 118 0.42 -3.00 10.87
CA PRO A 118 0.40 -4.13 9.94
C PRO A 118 -1.04 -4.50 9.55
N GLN A 119 -1.37 -4.45 8.25
CA GLN A 119 -2.69 -4.80 7.70
C GLN A 119 -2.56 -5.85 6.60
N LEU A 120 -3.49 -6.80 6.57
CA LEU A 120 -3.51 -7.90 5.60
C LEU A 120 -3.43 -7.40 4.14
N THR A 121 -4.06 -6.27 3.85
CA THR A 121 -4.17 -5.69 2.49
C THR A 121 -2.81 -5.34 1.89
N TRP A 122 -1.99 -4.55 2.59
CA TRP A 122 -0.70 -4.12 2.07
C TRP A 122 0.35 -5.24 2.14
N TYR A 123 0.29 -6.15 3.13
CA TYR A 123 1.17 -7.32 3.16
C TYR A 123 0.92 -8.24 1.96
N LEU A 124 -0.34 -8.58 1.65
CA LEU A 124 -0.63 -9.43 0.49
C LEU A 124 -0.24 -8.75 -0.82
N SER A 125 -0.37 -7.42 -0.91
CA SER A 125 0.11 -6.65 -2.07
C SER A 125 1.64 -6.74 -2.22
N SER A 126 2.39 -6.56 -1.12
CA SER A 126 3.85 -6.72 -1.12
C SER A 126 4.27 -8.16 -1.47
N LEU A 127 3.61 -9.17 -0.90
CA LEU A 127 3.87 -10.58 -1.21
C LEU A 127 3.59 -10.90 -2.67
N HIS A 128 2.52 -10.36 -3.26
CA HIS A 128 2.23 -10.54 -4.69
C HIS A 128 3.36 -10.00 -5.57
N ARG A 129 3.95 -8.85 -5.21
CA ARG A 129 5.11 -8.28 -5.93
C ARG A 129 6.39 -9.08 -5.72
N VAL A 130 6.71 -9.45 -4.48
CA VAL A 130 7.92 -10.21 -4.15
C VAL A 130 7.90 -11.59 -4.81
N THR A 131 6.74 -12.26 -4.77
CA THR A 131 6.57 -13.56 -5.42
C THR A 131 6.77 -13.49 -6.93
N LEU A 132 6.27 -12.43 -7.59
CA LEU A 132 6.49 -12.21 -9.01
C LEU A 132 7.97 -12.02 -9.35
N VAL A 133 8.66 -11.15 -8.62
CA VAL A 133 10.07 -10.82 -8.89
C VAL A 133 10.95 -12.06 -8.73
N LEU A 134 10.76 -12.84 -7.66
CA LEU A 134 11.55 -14.04 -7.41
C LEU A 134 11.27 -15.14 -8.45
N MET A 135 10.01 -15.36 -8.80
CA MET A 135 9.62 -16.37 -9.79
C MET A 135 10.08 -15.98 -11.20
N GLY A 136 9.88 -14.72 -11.58
CA GLY A 136 10.33 -14.16 -12.85
C GLY A 136 11.85 -14.18 -12.96
N PHE A 137 12.56 -13.80 -11.88
CA PHE A 137 14.02 -13.88 -11.84
C PHE A 137 14.53 -15.31 -12.05
N ALA A 138 13.93 -16.30 -11.36
CA ALA A 138 14.30 -17.70 -11.55
C ALA A 138 14.05 -18.18 -12.99
N PHE A 139 12.91 -17.82 -13.58
CA PHE A 139 12.58 -18.13 -14.97
C PHE A 139 13.58 -17.50 -15.96
N TYR A 140 13.89 -16.21 -15.79
CA TYR A 140 14.87 -15.53 -16.65
C TYR A 140 16.27 -16.12 -16.52
N LEU A 141 16.71 -16.44 -15.29
CA LEU A 141 18.03 -17.04 -15.08
C LEU A 141 18.16 -18.38 -15.81
N VAL A 142 17.14 -19.25 -15.70
CA VAL A 142 17.13 -20.55 -16.40
C VAL A 142 17.10 -20.36 -17.91
N THR A 143 16.20 -19.54 -18.44
CA THR A 143 16.07 -19.33 -19.89
C THR A 143 17.31 -18.69 -20.51
N ILE A 144 17.93 -17.72 -19.83
CA ILE A 144 19.19 -17.13 -20.27
C ILE A 144 20.31 -18.16 -20.21
N ALA A 145 20.43 -18.94 -19.13
CA ALA A 145 21.47 -19.97 -19.01
C ALA A 145 21.38 -21.00 -20.14
N PHE A 146 20.19 -21.53 -20.41
CA PHE A 146 19.98 -22.47 -21.53
C PHE A 146 20.18 -21.78 -22.89
N GLY A 147 19.69 -20.56 -23.07
CA GLY A 147 19.86 -19.78 -24.31
C GLY A 147 21.32 -19.49 -24.64
N LEU A 148 22.14 -19.11 -23.66
CA LEU A 148 23.57 -18.86 -23.84
C LEU A 148 24.31 -20.11 -24.30
N THR A 149 23.96 -21.29 -23.79
CA THR A 149 24.60 -22.53 -24.27
C THR A 149 24.25 -22.88 -25.71
N GLY A 150 23.05 -22.50 -26.18
CA GLY A 150 22.66 -22.67 -27.58
C GLY A 150 23.38 -21.70 -28.52
N LEU A 151 23.72 -20.49 -28.05
CA LEU A 151 24.37 -19.46 -28.86
C LEU A 151 25.90 -19.57 -28.87
N PHE A 152 26.51 -19.91 -27.74
CA PHE A 152 27.96 -19.82 -27.55
C PHE A 152 28.66 -21.19 -27.44
N GLN A 153 27.93 -22.30 -27.28
CA GLN A 153 28.52 -23.63 -27.14
C GLN A 153 28.19 -24.55 -28.32
N SER A 154 29.23 -25.03 -29.00
CA SER A 154 29.12 -26.08 -30.02
C SER A 154 28.61 -27.39 -29.40
N ASN A 155 27.95 -28.22 -30.21
CA ASN A 155 27.28 -29.45 -29.77
C ASN A 155 28.18 -30.46 -29.02
N ASN A 156 29.50 -30.37 -29.20
CA ASN A 156 30.50 -31.25 -28.57
C ASN A 156 31.23 -30.62 -27.38
N SER A 157 30.74 -29.50 -26.84
CA SER A 157 31.38 -28.86 -25.69
C SER A 157 31.06 -29.60 -24.39
N GLU A 158 32.12 -29.94 -23.64
CA GLU A 158 32.05 -30.63 -22.35
C GLU A 158 31.24 -29.86 -21.28
N ASN A 159 31.15 -28.52 -21.43
CA ASN A 159 30.45 -27.63 -20.50
C ASN A 159 29.02 -27.28 -20.96
N LYS A 160 28.47 -27.94 -21.99
CA LYS A 160 27.12 -27.65 -22.47
C LYS A 160 26.08 -28.01 -21.41
N LEU A 161 25.30 -27.02 -20.98
CA LEU A 161 24.16 -27.22 -20.09
C LEU A 161 23.04 -27.94 -20.85
N THR A 162 22.93 -29.24 -20.61
CA THR A 162 21.83 -30.08 -21.09
C THR A 162 20.91 -30.44 -19.92
N SER A 163 19.65 -30.78 -20.20
CA SER A 163 18.70 -31.20 -19.16
C SER A 163 19.23 -32.37 -18.33
N ASN A 164 19.91 -33.34 -18.97
CA ASN A 164 20.50 -34.49 -18.29
C ASN A 164 21.64 -34.09 -17.34
N SER A 165 22.52 -33.17 -17.76
CA SER A 165 23.60 -32.66 -16.92
C SER A 165 23.06 -31.90 -15.70
N LEU A 166 22.01 -31.09 -15.91
CA LEU A 166 21.35 -30.36 -14.83
C LEU A 166 20.66 -31.29 -13.82
N ILE A 167 19.96 -32.31 -14.29
CA ILE A 167 19.32 -33.34 -13.44
C ILE A 167 20.39 -34.08 -12.64
N ASN A 168 21.48 -34.50 -13.27
CA ASN A 168 22.58 -35.19 -12.61
C ASN A 168 23.23 -34.31 -11.53
N TRP A 169 23.45 -33.03 -11.82
CA TRP A 169 23.94 -32.05 -10.85
C TRP A 169 22.96 -31.87 -9.68
N TYR A 170 21.67 -31.72 -9.96
CA TYR A 170 20.62 -31.58 -8.94
C TYR A 170 20.56 -32.78 -7.99
N HIS A 171 20.63 -34.01 -8.53
CA HIS A 171 20.58 -35.20 -7.69
C HIS A 171 21.86 -35.42 -6.88
N ASN A 172 23.04 -35.16 -7.45
CA ASN A 172 24.33 -35.50 -6.83
C ASN A 172 24.91 -34.39 -5.96
N LYS A 173 24.68 -33.11 -6.29
CA LYS A 173 25.29 -31.97 -5.57
C LYS A 173 24.36 -31.35 -4.54
N MET A 174 23.05 -31.50 -4.69
CA MET A 174 22.08 -30.86 -3.80
C MET A 174 21.72 -31.76 -2.62
N SER A 175 21.81 -31.22 -1.39
CA SER A 175 21.38 -31.93 -0.18
C SER A 175 19.88 -32.19 -0.19
N ASN A 176 19.43 -33.24 0.51
CA ASN A 176 18.00 -33.57 0.60
C ASN A 176 17.19 -32.39 1.17
N MET A 177 17.70 -31.71 2.21
CA MET A 177 17.04 -30.55 2.79
C MET A 177 16.84 -29.44 1.75
N THR A 178 17.87 -29.12 0.96
CA THR A 178 17.77 -28.11 -0.09
C THR A 178 16.73 -28.47 -1.15
N LYS A 179 16.67 -29.75 -1.57
CA LYS A 179 15.67 -30.23 -2.54
C LYS A 179 14.25 -29.99 -2.04
N TRP A 180 13.97 -30.35 -0.78
CA TRP A 180 12.68 -30.12 -0.14
C TRP A 180 12.35 -28.62 -0.02
N THR A 181 13.29 -27.80 0.44
CA THR A 181 13.08 -26.35 0.59
C THR A 181 12.81 -25.66 -0.74
N VAL A 182 13.58 -25.96 -1.79
CA VAL A 182 13.39 -25.36 -3.12
C VAL A 182 12.04 -25.79 -3.70
N LYS A 183 11.68 -27.07 -3.60
CA LYS A 183 10.39 -27.59 -4.05
C LYS A 183 9.23 -26.91 -3.32
N GLY A 184 9.30 -26.84 -1.99
CA GLY A 184 8.29 -26.18 -1.16
C GLY A 184 8.17 -24.69 -1.46
N ALA A 185 9.29 -23.98 -1.49
CA ALA A 185 9.32 -22.55 -1.78
C ALA A 185 8.67 -22.27 -3.15
N PHE A 186 9.05 -23.00 -4.19
CA PHE A 186 8.46 -22.81 -5.52
C PHE A 186 6.96 -23.12 -5.52
N ALA A 187 6.53 -24.22 -4.89
CA ALA A 187 5.13 -24.62 -4.81
C ALA A 187 4.25 -23.57 -4.11
N TYR A 188 4.64 -23.09 -2.93
CA TYR A 188 3.88 -22.09 -2.18
C TYR A 188 3.95 -20.72 -2.85
N MET A 189 5.10 -20.32 -3.40
CA MET A 189 5.22 -19.03 -4.10
C MET A 189 4.37 -19.00 -5.36
N PHE A 190 4.36 -20.06 -6.16
CA PHE A 190 3.56 -20.15 -7.37
C PHE A 190 2.05 -20.08 -7.06
N THR A 191 1.60 -20.87 -6.08
CA THR A 191 0.18 -20.94 -5.71
C THR A 191 -0.31 -19.65 -5.04
N LEU A 192 0.51 -19.03 -4.17
CA LEU A 192 0.22 -17.71 -3.61
C LEU A 192 0.14 -16.65 -4.72
N HIS A 193 1.12 -16.61 -5.62
CA HIS A 193 1.14 -15.63 -6.70
C HIS A 193 -0.11 -15.79 -7.58
N TYR A 194 -0.42 -17.02 -8.00
CA TYR A 194 -1.61 -17.33 -8.81
C TYR A 194 -2.92 -16.89 -8.15
N ALA A 195 -3.13 -17.24 -6.87
CA ALA A 195 -4.35 -16.88 -6.15
C ALA A 195 -4.51 -15.36 -6.00
N LEU A 196 -3.39 -14.67 -5.71
CA LEU A 196 -3.37 -13.21 -5.60
C LEU A 196 -3.56 -12.54 -6.98
N SER A 197 -3.05 -13.11 -8.07
CA SER A 197 -3.30 -12.65 -9.44
C SER A 197 -4.79 -12.72 -9.79
N VAL A 198 -5.44 -13.87 -9.52
CA VAL A 198 -6.88 -14.02 -9.76
C VAL A 198 -7.66 -12.98 -8.96
N ARG A 199 -7.30 -12.76 -7.69
CA ARG A 199 -7.90 -11.70 -6.88
C ARG A 199 -7.70 -10.31 -7.49
N HIS A 200 -6.52 -9.98 -8.00
CA HIS A 200 -6.27 -8.70 -8.67
C HIS A 200 -7.12 -8.55 -9.94
N LEU A 201 -7.26 -9.60 -10.75
CA LEU A 201 -8.16 -9.57 -11.91
C LEU A 201 -9.63 -9.35 -11.50
N ILE A 202 -10.06 -9.89 -10.37
CA ILE A 202 -11.39 -9.63 -9.81
C ILE A 202 -11.56 -8.15 -9.43
N TRP A 203 -10.52 -7.55 -8.84
CA TRP A 203 -10.50 -6.13 -8.52
C TRP A 203 -10.45 -5.22 -9.76
N ASP A 204 -9.77 -5.63 -10.82
CA ASP A 204 -9.74 -4.92 -12.10
C ASP A 204 -11.12 -4.91 -12.76
N MET A 205 -11.95 -5.92 -12.50
CA MET A 205 -13.38 -5.94 -12.88
C MET A 205 -14.28 -5.13 -11.94
N ALA A 206 -13.72 -4.30 -11.06
CA ALA A 206 -14.41 -3.53 -10.04
C ALA A 206 -15.30 -4.36 -9.09
N LYS A 207 -14.99 -5.65 -8.91
CA LYS A 207 -15.70 -6.54 -7.99
C LYS A 207 -14.96 -6.61 -6.66
N GLU A 208 -15.72 -6.75 -5.56
CA GLU A 208 -15.18 -7.07 -4.24
C GLU A 208 -14.21 -6.02 -3.65
N LEU A 209 -14.42 -4.75 -3.97
CA LEU A 209 -13.68 -3.59 -3.46
C LEU A 209 -14.15 -3.09 -2.09
N SER A 210 -15.17 -3.72 -1.49
CA SER A 210 -15.61 -3.40 -0.14
C SER A 210 -14.57 -3.89 0.89
N LEU A 211 -14.45 -3.22 2.04
CA LEU A 211 -13.49 -3.61 3.08
C LEU A 211 -13.69 -5.08 3.51
N LYS A 212 -14.95 -5.49 3.74
CA LYS A 212 -15.28 -6.88 4.07
C LYS A 212 -14.87 -7.84 2.95
N GLY A 213 -15.10 -7.45 1.70
CA GLY A 213 -14.77 -8.28 0.55
C GLY A 213 -13.27 -8.44 0.31
N VAL A 214 -12.50 -7.37 0.51
CA VAL A 214 -11.05 -7.39 0.45
C VAL A 214 -10.47 -8.34 1.51
N TYR A 215 -11.00 -8.39 2.72
CA TYR A 215 -10.56 -9.35 3.73
C TYR A 215 -11.00 -10.78 3.39
N ARG A 216 -12.25 -10.98 2.94
CA ARG A 216 -12.79 -12.28 2.52
C ARG A 216 -11.93 -12.92 1.43
N THR A 217 -11.66 -12.17 0.36
CA THR A 217 -10.81 -12.63 -0.75
C THR A 217 -9.36 -12.85 -0.33
N GLY A 218 -8.86 -12.08 0.64
CA GLY A 218 -7.51 -12.29 1.18
C GLY A 218 -7.35 -13.61 1.93
N TYR A 219 -8.26 -13.91 2.85
CA TYR A 219 -8.24 -15.20 3.54
C TYR A 219 -8.52 -16.37 2.58
N ALA A 220 -9.41 -16.19 1.60
CA ALA A 220 -9.66 -17.20 0.57
C ALA A 220 -8.40 -17.50 -0.27
N ALA A 221 -7.67 -16.46 -0.71
CA ALA A 221 -6.41 -16.65 -1.46
C ALA A 221 -5.33 -17.36 -0.61
N MET A 222 -5.21 -17.02 0.67
CA MET A 222 -4.27 -17.69 1.57
C MET A 222 -4.65 -19.16 1.81
N GLY A 223 -5.94 -19.44 2.03
CA GLY A 223 -6.44 -20.81 2.19
C GLY A 223 -6.23 -21.65 0.93
N PHE A 224 -6.51 -21.09 -0.24
CA PHE A 224 -6.22 -21.75 -1.52
C PHE A 224 -4.73 -22.05 -1.66
N ALA A 225 -3.87 -21.08 -1.40
CA ALA A 225 -2.43 -21.27 -1.54
C ALA A 225 -1.87 -22.28 -0.53
N ALA A 226 -2.43 -22.36 0.68
CA ALA A 226 -2.07 -23.40 1.64
C ALA A 226 -2.44 -24.79 1.10
N LEU A 227 -3.69 -25.00 0.68
CA LEU A 227 -4.18 -26.29 0.22
C LEU A 227 -3.47 -26.76 -1.06
N VAL A 228 -3.46 -25.91 -2.09
CA VAL A 228 -2.86 -26.25 -3.39
C VAL A 228 -1.33 -26.29 -3.28
N GLY A 229 -0.73 -25.43 -2.46
CA GLY A 229 0.71 -25.45 -2.20
C GLY A 229 1.15 -26.74 -1.51
N THR A 230 0.41 -27.20 -0.50
CA THR A 230 0.69 -28.50 0.14
C THR A 230 0.49 -29.67 -0.83
N TRP A 231 -0.57 -29.64 -1.65
CA TRP A 231 -0.79 -30.66 -2.67
C TRP A 231 0.37 -30.71 -3.69
N LEU A 232 0.80 -29.56 -4.21
CA LEU A 232 1.91 -29.45 -5.15
C LEU A 232 3.27 -29.84 -4.53
N PHE A 233 3.44 -29.59 -3.24
CA PHE A 233 4.62 -30.04 -2.51
C PHE A 233 4.66 -31.58 -2.34
N SER A 234 3.49 -32.21 -2.22
CA SER A 234 3.34 -33.66 -2.04
C SER A 234 3.55 -34.47 -3.32
N LEU A 235 3.37 -33.87 -4.50
CA LEU A 235 3.60 -34.48 -5.82
C LEU A 235 5.08 -34.81 -6.04
#